data_AF-A0A9N8ESN7-F1
#
_entry.id   AF-A0A9N8ESN7-F1
#
_cell.length_a   1.000
_cell.length_b   1.000
_cell.length_c   1.000
_cell.angle_alpha   90.00
_cell.angle_beta   90.00
_cell.angle_gamma   90.00
#
_symmetry.space_group_name_H-M   'P 1'
#
loop_
_entity.id
_entity.type
_entity.pdbx_description
1 polymer ?
#
loop_
_entity_poly.entity_id
_entity_poly.type
_entity_poly.pdbx_seq_one_letter_code
_entity_poly.pdbx_strand_id
1 'polypeptide(L)'
;MFELKTSAATRAASRSLSQKQHINAAAMMPLQILLLTLLLVRNANGFVPPKSVPSSLARSDGIPRQMSPLLQLTPVDVKIGIWTAAFSASHIGMSAIRRQLIDICGNVAGTAGLVNRTDWRLPDIWPGDASGGQEIFPTTDIAGRQLYRLGYTAISFATLGSAFLAYLESLQQQPPMNHDSTWFVWIATASWAVSIASLFNPSPLSLVPVFVGEGQSNMKNEASSLIARNDAQKLQATGMTRITRHPLILPVVPWGLATAMSMGGQTRDFLFFGGLAMYAIAGCAAQDLRVIREEGSVGTVFAPGATLQDFFDDTSFLPFGAVLDGRQSLSRIATEVPWWALGLGVVVGYNLQLVLLDWLLRVG
;
A
#
# COMPACT_ATOMS: atom_id res chain seq x y z
N MET A 1 17.76 19.79 39.90
CA MET A 1 16.38 19.77 39.34
C MET A 1 16.20 20.69 38.12
N PHE A 2 16.97 21.78 37.99
CA PHE A 2 16.90 22.69 36.83
C PHE A 2 17.57 22.14 35.54
N GLU A 3 18.66 21.37 35.64
CA GLU A 3 19.36 20.78 34.46
C GLU A 3 18.59 19.65 33.74
N LEU A 4 17.68 18.96 34.44
CA LEU A 4 16.88 17.89 33.82
C LEU A 4 15.77 18.45 32.91
N LYS A 5 15.25 19.65 33.18
CA LYS A 5 14.20 20.28 32.37
C LYS A 5 14.73 20.84 31.06
N THR A 6 15.95 21.37 31.03
CA THR A 6 16.60 21.87 29.81
C THR A 6 16.91 20.73 28.85
N SER A 7 17.39 19.57 29.34
CA SER A 7 17.68 18.40 28.49
C SER A 7 16.44 17.83 27.79
N ALA A 8 15.27 17.87 28.42
CA ALA A 8 14.01 17.42 27.83
C ALA A 8 13.50 18.38 26.76
N ALA A 9 13.57 19.70 27.01
CA ALA A 9 13.16 20.72 26.06
C ALA A 9 14.03 20.74 24.79
N THR A 10 15.36 20.58 24.94
CA THR A 10 16.28 20.52 23.79
C THR A 10 16.05 19.26 22.95
N ARG A 11 15.73 18.11 23.58
CA ARG A 11 15.35 16.88 22.86
C ARG A 11 14.02 17.00 22.14
N ALA A 12 13.04 17.70 22.72
CA ALA A 12 11.76 17.96 22.05
C ALA A 12 11.94 18.89 20.83
N ALA A 13 12.78 19.92 20.94
CA ALA A 13 13.07 20.85 19.85
C ALA A 13 13.84 20.19 18.69
N SER A 14 14.83 19.33 18.99
CA SER A 14 15.58 18.62 17.95
C SER A 14 14.70 17.58 17.22
N ARG A 15 13.79 16.91 17.94
CA ARG A 15 12.79 15.99 17.35
C ARG A 15 11.83 16.72 16.42
N SER A 16 11.34 17.90 16.81
CA SER A 16 10.46 18.74 15.98
C SER A 16 11.12 19.16 14.66
N LEU A 17 12.40 19.53 14.69
CA LEU A 17 13.16 19.94 13.50
C LEU A 17 13.45 18.77 12.55
N SER A 18 13.85 17.61 13.08
CA SER A 18 14.06 16.39 12.30
C SER A 18 12.76 15.90 11.65
N GLN A 19 11.65 15.92 12.39
CA GLN A 19 10.34 15.54 11.88
C GLN A 19 9.87 16.47 10.74
N LYS A 20 10.08 17.79 10.87
CA LYS A 20 9.77 18.76 9.80
C LYS A 20 10.61 18.53 8.53
N GLN A 21 11.88 18.18 8.66
CA GLN A 21 12.75 17.90 7.50
C GLN A 21 12.32 16.62 6.77
N HIS A 22 11.94 15.57 7.48
CA HIS A 22 11.41 14.34 6.88
C HIS A 22 10.05 14.55 6.18
N ILE A 23 9.17 15.40 6.74
CA ILE A 23 7.87 15.73 6.15
C ILE A 23 8.03 16.45 4.80
N ASN A 24 8.96 17.39 4.68
CA ASN A 24 9.18 18.13 3.43
C ASN A 24 9.75 17.27 2.30
N ALA A 25 10.66 16.35 2.61
CA ALA A 25 11.18 15.40 1.61
C ALA A 25 10.10 14.42 1.13
N ALA A 26 9.25 13.92 2.05
CA ALA A 26 8.18 12.98 1.71
C ALA A 26 7.03 13.64 0.94
N ALA A 27 6.75 14.93 1.14
CA ALA A 27 5.71 15.66 0.40
C ALA A 27 6.09 15.99 -1.05
N MET A 28 7.39 16.10 -1.37
CA MET A 28 7.86 16.32 -2.76
C MET A 28 7.81 15.06 -3.62
N MET A 29 7.89 13.88 -3.00
CA MET A 29 8.00 12.60 -3.72
C MET A 29 6.75 12.26 -4.57
N PRO A 30 5.49 12.42 -4.10
CA PRO A 30 4.30 12.19 -4.92
C PRO A 30 4.19 13.17 -6.10
N LEU A 31 4.60 14.43 -5.89
CA LEU A 31 4.58 15.45 -6.93
C LEU A 31 5.64 15.17 -8.01
N GLN A 32 6.82 14.70 -7.61
CA GLN A 32 7.88 14.27 -8.53
C GLN A 32 7.46 13.02 -9.33
N ILE A 33 6.80 12.05 -8.69
CA ILE A 33 6.26 10.86 -9.37
C ILE A 33 5.17 11.25 -10.36
N LEU A 34 4.24 12.15 -9.98
CA LEU A 34 3.21 12.65 -10.88
C LEU A 34 3.81 13.43 -12.06
N LEU A 35 4.79 14.29 -11.81
CA LEU A 35 5.48 15.05 -12.84
C LEU A 35 6.27 14.14 -13.79
N LEU A 36 6.96 13.13 -13.27
CA LEU A 36 7.66 12.12 -14.06
C LEU A 36 6.68 11.32 -14.92
N THR A 37 5.53 10.93 -14.36
CA THR A 37 4.47 10.22 -15.10
C THR A 37 3.91 11.09 -16.22
N LEU A 38 3.62 12.37 -15.97
CA LEU A 38 3.14 13.31 -16.98
C LEU A 38 4.20 13.59 -18.06
N LEU A 39 5.48 13.66 -17.70
CA LEU A 39 6.58 13.82 -18.65
C LEU A 39 6.75 12.59 -19.54
N LEU A 40 6.63 11.38 -18.99
CA LEU A 40 6.68 10.13 -19.75
C LEU A 40 5.49 10.01 -20.71
N VAL A 41 4.27 10.35 -20.28
CA VAL A 41 3.07 10.37 -21.14
C VAL A 41 3.19 11.41 -22.25
N ARG A 42 3.74 12.60 -21.96
CA ARG A 42 3.96 13.65 -22.96
C ARG A 42 5.00 13.23 -24.00
N ASN A 43 6.07 12.54 -23.59
CA ASN A 43 7.10 12.06 -24.52
C ASN A 43 6.62 10.88 -25.37
N ALA A 44 5.79 10.00 -24.83
CA ALA A 44 5.23 8.86 -25.58
C ALA A 44 4.33 9.31 -26.75
N ASN A 45 3.62 10.44 -26.60
CA ASN A 45 2.75 10.99 -27.64
C ASN A 45 3.47 11.90 -28.65
N GLY A 46 4.76 12.19 -28.46
CA GLY A 46 5.54 13.15 -29.26
C GLY A 46 6.64 12.54 -30.13
N PHE A 47 6.78 11.22 -30.19
CA PHE A 47 7.87 10.58 -30.91
C PHE A 47 7.62 10.61 -32.43
N VAL A 48 8.03 11.71 -33.07
CA VAL A 48 8.20 11.77 -34.53
C VAL A 48 9.61 11.24 -34.82
N PRO A 49 9.77 10.11 -35.51
CA PRO A 49 11.10 9.61 -35.85
C PRO A 49 11.81 10.65 -36.73
N PRO A 50 13.10 10.94 -36.47
CA PRO A 50 13.85 11.89 -37.29
C PRO A 50 13.89 11.40 -38.74
N LYS A 51 13.49 12.27 -39.67
CA LYS A 51 13.68 12.04 -41.11
C LYS A 51 15.17 11.84 -41.37
N SER A 52 15.49 10.80 -42.12
CA SER A 52 16.83 10.32 -42.46
C SER A 52 17.82 11.47 -42.73
N VAL A 53 18.92 11.49 -41.96
CA VAL A 53 20.05 12.39 -42.18
C VAL A 53 20.82 11.93 -43.43
N PRO A 54 21.24 12.85 -44.34
CA PRO A 54 21.99 12.49 -45.53
C PRO A 54 23.36 11.91 -45.19
N SER A 55 23.69 10.81 -45.87
CA SER A 55 24.89 9.98 -45.69
C SER A 55 26.14 10.54 -46.40
N SER A 56 26.50 11.79 -46.11
CA SER A 56 27.81 12.33 -46.50
C SER A 56 28.39 13.17 -45.37
N LEU A 57 29.61 12.80 -44.94
CA LEU A 57 30.47 13.42 -43.91
C LEU A 57 30.42 12.77 -42.52
N ALA A 58 31.30 11.80 -42.28
CA ALA A 58 32.33 11.90 -41.23
C ALA A 58 33.07 10.56 -41.09
N ARG A 59 34.22 10.48 -41.77
CA ARG A 59 35.28 9.50 -41.54
C ARG A 59 36.12 10.04 -40.39
N SER A 60 36.11 9.36 -39.25
CA SER A 60 37.00 9.57 -38.12
C SER A 60 37.13 8.23 -37.40
N ASP A 61 38.32 7.62 -37.50
CA ASP A 61 38.71 6.37 -36.86
C ASP A 61 38.81 6.53 -35.33
N GLY A 62 37.66 6.72 -34.70
CA GLY A 62 37.49 6.64 -33.26
C GLY A 62 36.77 5.34 -32.94
N ILE A 63 37.37 4.50 -32.09
CA ILE A 63 36.75 3.32 -31.48
C ILE A 63 35.30 3.70 -31.17
N PRO A 64 34.29 3.06 -31.77
CA PRO A 64 32.90 3.40 -31.50
C PRO A 64 32.72 3.21 -30.00
N ARG A 65 32.53 4.33 -29.29
CA ARG A 65 32.04 4.31 -27.93
C ARG A 65 30.68 3.63 -28.09
N GLN A 66 30.62 2.32 -27.83
CA GLN A 66 29.38 1.61 -27.62
C GLN A 66 28.73 2.39 -26.49
N MET A 67 27.85 3.33 -26.84
CA MET A 67 26.92 3.90 -25.88
C MET A 67 26.27 2.67 -25.30
N SER A 68 26.56 2.42 -24.01
CA SER A 68 25.89 1.37 -23.23
C SER A 68 24.44 1.41 -23.65
N PRO A 69 23.86 0.29 -24.13
CA PRO A 69 22.54 0.30 -24.74
C PRO A 69 21.60 0.96 -23.74
N LEU A 70 21.31 2.24 -23.98
CA LEU A 70 20.42 3.04 -23.16
C LEU A 70 19.11 2.29 -23.24
N LEU A 71 18.69 1.74 -22.10
CA LEU A 71 17.49 0.94 -21.88
C LEU A 71 16.45 1.15 -22.99
N GLN A 72 16.50 0.33 -24.05
CA GLN A 72 15.59 0.48 -25.17
C GLN A 72 14.25 -0.10 -24.72
N LEU A 73 13.35 0.78 -24.31
CA LEU A 73 11.99 0.40 -23.95
C LEU A 73 11.23 0.04 -25.23
N THR A 74 10.66 -1.16 -25.26
CA THR A 74 9.71 -1.54 -26.30
C THR A 74 8.39 -0.77 -26.12
N PRO A 75 7.54 -0.65 -27.16
CA PRO A 75 6.22 -0.06 -27.00
C PRO A 75 5.37 -0.73 -25.90
N VAL A 76 5.55 -2.04 -25.70
CA VAL A 76 4.85 -2.80 -24.66
C VAL A 76 5.40 -2.47 -23.27
N ASP A 77 6.72 -2.31 -23.11
CA ASP A 77 7.31 -1.84 -21.85
C ASP A 77 6.73 -0.47 -21.46
N VAL A 78 6.67 0.46 -22.42
CA VAL A 78 6.08 1.79 -22.20
C VAL A 78 4.62 1.68 -21.74
N LYS A 79 3.83 0.80 -22.36
CA LYS A 79 2.43 0.55 -21.99
C LYS A 79 2.31 0.02 -20.55
N ILE A 80 3.13 -0.96 -20.16
CA ILE A 80 3.16 -1.51 -18.78
C ILE A 80 3.52 -0.40 -17.79
N GLY A 81 4.57 0.37 -18.08
CA GLY A 81 5.04 1.46 -17.23
C GLY A 81 3.97 2.54 -17.05
N ILE A 82 3.30 2.98 -18.13
CA ILE A 82 2.23 3.98 -18.07
C ILE A 82 1.08 3.50 -17.20
N TRP A 83 0.58 2.28 -17.40
CA TRP A 83 -0.57 1.78 -16.62
C TRP A 83 -0.21 1.52 -15.16
N THR A 84 0.98 1.01 -14.88
CA THR A 84 1.46 0.80 -13.49
C THR A 84 1.64 2.15 -12.77
N ALA A 85 2.17 3.15 -13.47
CA ALA A 85 2.26 4.51 -12.94
C ALA A 85 0.87 5.15 -12.75
N ALA A 86 -0.06 4.96 -13.69
CA ALA A 86 -1.45 5.44 -13.58
C ALA A 86 -2.17 4.81 -12.38
N PHE A 87 -1.99 3.50 -12.15
CA PHE A 87 -2.48 2.84 -10.94
C PHE A 87 -1.90 3.49 -9.68
N SER A 88 -0.57 3.61 -9.61
CA SER A 88 0.11 4.18 -8.44
C SER A 88 -0.34 5.62 -8.16
N ALA A 89 -0.35 6.47 -9.19
CA ALA A 89 -0.70 7.88 -9.09
C ALA A 89 -2.18 8.08 -8.75
N SER A 90 -3.09 7.31 -9.35
CA SER A 90 -4.52 7.41 -9.03
C SER A 90 -4.80 6.95 -7.60
N HIS A 91 -4.19 5.86 -7.14
CA HIS A 91 -4.41 5.30 -5.81
C HIS A 91 -3.86 6.23 -4.70
N ILE A 92 -2.64 6.73 -4.87
CA ILE A 92 -2.02 7.69 -3.94
C ILE A 92 -2.72 9.05 -4.02
N GLY A 93 -2.99 9.54 -5.24
CA GLY A 93 -3.63 10.83 -5.48
C GLY A 93 -5.05 10.90 -4.90
N MET A 94 -5.91 9.93 -5.19
CA MET A 94 -7.25 9.86 -4.60
C MET A 94 -7.21 9.75 -3.08
N SER A 95 -6.22 9.04 -2.52
CA SER A 95 -6.00 8.98 -1.07
C SER A 95 -5.66 10.35 -0.48
N ALA A 96 -4.89 11.17 -1.19
CA ALA A 96 -4.50 12.52 -0.76
C ALA A 96 -5.66 13.54 -0.79
N ILE A 97 -6.60 13.42 -1.74
CA ILE A 97 -7.79 14.28 -1.84
C ILE A 97 -9.07 13.58 -1.34
N ARG A 98 -8.92 12.51 -0.55
CA ARG A 98 -10.00 11.61 -0.14
C ARG A 98 -11.19 12.34 0.48
N ARG A 99 -10.96 13.29 1.39
CA ARG A 99 -12.03 14.03 2.09
C ARG A 99 -12.88 14.83 1.10
N GLN A 100 -12.24 15.57 0.19
CA GLN A 100 -12.93 16.34 -0.85
C GLN A 100 -13.77 15.43 -1.75
N LEU A 101 -13.23 14.28 -2.17
CA LEU A 101 -13.96 13.32 -2.99
C LEU A 101 -15.16 12.71 -2.24
N ILE A 102 -15.00 12.39 -0.95
CA ILE A 102 -16.11 11.93 -0.10
C ILE A 102 -17.20 12.99 0.00
N ASP A 103 -16.85 14.25 0.24
CA ASP A 103 -17.80 15.36 0.37
C ASP A 103 -18.56 15.58 -0.95
N ILE A 104 -17.85 15.57 -2.09
CA ILE A 104 -18.45 15.66 -3.42
C ILE A 104 -19.43 14.51 -3.64
N CYS A 105 -19.01 13.26 -3.41
CA CYS A 105 -19.87 12.09 -3.57
C CYS A 105 -21.09 12.14 -2.64
N GLY A 106 -20.92 12.59 -1.39
CA GLY A 106 -21.99 12.71 -0.41
C GLY A 106 -23.03 13.76 -0.80
N ASN A 107 -22.58 14.91 -1.31
CA ASN A 107 -23.46 15.95 -1.83
C ASN A 107 -24.24 15.48 -3.06
N VAL A 108 -23.57 14.81 -4.01
CA VAL A 108 -24.24 14.21 -5.18
C VAL A 108 -25.30 13.20 -4.75
N ALA A 109 -25.00 12.33 -3.78
CA ALA A 109 -25.96 11.37 -3.25
C ALA A 109 -27.16 12.06 -2.56
N GLY A 110 -26.91 13.13 -1.83
CA GLY A 110 -27.95 13.95 -1.21
C GLY A 110 -28.86 14.60 -2.25
N THR A 111 -28.31 15.24 -3.27
CA THR A 111 -29.08 15.84 -4.37
C THR A 111 -29.88 14.81 -5.16
N ALA A 112 -29.35 13.59 -5.30
CA ALA A 112 -30.04 12.48 -5.96
C ALA A 112 -31.11 11.80 -5.08
N GLY A 113 -31.33 12.26 -3.84
CA GLY A 113 -32.32 11.67 -2.93
C GLY A 113 -31.96 10.25 -2.45
N LEU A 114 -30.68 9.90 -2.44
CA LEU A 114 -30.20 8.57 -2.01
C LEU A 114 -29.98 8.49 -0.48
N VAL A 115 -29.93 9.63 0.21
CA VAL A 115 -29.64 9.73 1.65
C VAL A 115 -30.93 9.77 2.47
N ASN A 116 -30.90 9.28 3.72
CA ASN A 116 -32.04 9.20 4.65
C ASN A 116 -33.17 8.26 4.16
N ARG A 117 -32.82 7.25 3.36
CA ARG A 117 -33.77 6.24 2.88
C ARG A 117 -33.82 5.05 3.84
N THR A 118 -34.82 5.03 4.70
CA THR A 118 -35.03 3.94 5.68
C THR A 118 -35.43 2.62 5.03
N ASP A 119 -35.90 2.66 3.78
CA ASP A 119 -36.26 1.48 2.99
C ASP A 119 -35.03 0.73 2.45
N TRP A 120 -33.85 1.36 2.44
CA TRP A 120 -32.60 0.79 1.96
C TRP A 120 -31.75 0.29 3.13
N ARG A 121 -31.95 -0.97 3.49
CA ARG A 121 -31.26 -1.63 4.60
C ARG A 121 -30.35 -2.74 4.10
N LEU A 122 -29.22 -2.90 4.77
CA LEU A 122 -28.38 -4.07 4.64
C LEU A 122 -29.08 -5.28 5.27
N PRO A 123 -28.76 -6.52 4.83
CA PRO A 123 -29.27 -7.73 5.49
C PRO A 123 -28.85 -7.79 6.96
N ASP A 124 -29.68 -8.40 7.81
CA ASP A 124 -29.41 -8.52 9.26
C ASP A 124 -28.07 -9.22 9.59
N ILE A 125 -27.61 -10.08 8.68
CA ILE A 125 -26.34 -10.79 8.77
C ILE A 125 -25.11 -9.88 8.54
N TRP A 126 -25.32 -8.65 8.06
CA TRP A 126 -24.22 -7.73 7.82
C TRP A 126 -23.76 -7.12 9.16
N PRO A 127 -22.46 -7.22 9.50
CA PRO A 127 -21.91 -6.63 10.71
C PRO A 127 -21.85 -5.10 10.56
N GLY A 128 -23.00 -4.46 10.73
CA GLY A 128 -23.15 -3.00 10.74
C GLY A 128 -22.43 -2.39 11.95
N ASP A 129 -22.15 -1.09 11.87
CA ASP A 129 -21.83 -0.35 13.08
C ASP A 129 -23.10 -0.22 13.95
N ALA A 130 -22.93 -0.22 15.27
CA ALA A 130 -24.04 -0.08 16.21
C ALA A 130 -24.72 1.30 16.12
N SER A 131 -24.14 2.23 15.36
CA SER A 131 -24.58 3.63 15.26
C SER A 131 -25.61 3.91 14.16
N GLY A 132 -25.78 3.03 13.16
CA GLY A 132 -26.49 3.37 11.91
C GLY A 132 -27.72 2.55 11.52
N GLY A 133 -28.23 1.67 12.39
CA GLY A 133 -29.49 0.94 12.12
C GLY A 133 -29.52 0.06 10.85
N GLN A 134 -28.34 -0.39 10.38
CA GLN A 134 -28.13 -1.14 9.13
C GLN A 134 -28.58 -0.41 7.85
N GLU A 135 -28.82 0.89 7.89
CA GLU A 135 -29.16 1.66 6.69
C GLU A 135 -27.96 1.78 5.75
N ILE A 136 -28.22 1.72 4.44
CA ILE A 136 -27.15 1.80 3.43
C ILE A 136 -26.54 3.22 3.39
N PHE A 137 -27.40 4.25 3.36
CA PHE A 137 -27.01 5.67 3.25
C PHE A 137 -27.75 6.56 4.28
N PRO A 138 -27.52 6.36 5.59
CA PRO A 138 -28.19 7.14 6.63
C PRO A 138 -27.76 8.62 6.63
N THR A 139 -26.55 8.94 6.15
CA THR A 139 -26.06 10.33 6.07
C THR A 139 -25.30 10.58 4.78
N THR A 140 -25.16 11.85 4.40
CA THR A 140 -24.39 12.28 3.22
C THR A 140 -22.92 11.84 3.33
N ASP A 141 -22.36 11.91 4.53
CA ASP A 141 -20.97 11.50 4.83
C ASP A 141 -20.77 9.97 4.67
N ILE A 142 -21.72 9.15 5.15
CA ILE A 142 -21.66 7.69 4.94
C ILE A 142 -21.85 7.36 3.46
N ALA A 143 -22.82 7.97 2.78
CA ALA A 143 -23.03 7.79 1.35
C ALA A 143 -21.79 8.17 0.53
N GLY A 144 -21.20 9.33 0.84
CA GLY A 144 -19.97 9.82 0.23
C GLY A 144 -18.81 8.85 0.39
N ARG A 145 -18.63 8.26 1.59
CA ARG A 145 -17.61 7.23 1.83
C ARG A 145 -17.80 5.98 0.97
N GLN A 146 -19.02 5.48 0.84
CA GLN A 146 -19.29 4.27 0.07
C GLN A 146 -19.14 4.51 -1.43
N LEU A 147 -19.67 5.61 -1.96
CA LEU A 147 -19.51 5.99 -3.36
C LEU A 147 -18.04 6.25 -3.71
N TYR A 148 -17.30 6.95 -2.83
CA TYR A 148 -15.85 7.11 -2.97
C TYR A 148 -15.15 5.75 -3.05
N ARG A 149 -15.45 4.80 -2.15
CA ARG A 149 -14.85 3.45 -2.16
C ARG A 149 -15.16 2.70 -3.45
N LEU A 150 -16.40 2.79 -3.95
CA LEU A 150 -16.81 2.17 -5.20
C LEU A 150 -16.02 2.74 -6.39
N GLY A 151 -15.99 4.07 -6.52
CA GLY A 151 -15.26 4.74 -7.60
C GLY A 151 -13.76 4.47 -7.53
N TYR A 152 -13.19 4.55 -6.33
CA TYR A 152 -11.80 4.22 -6.06
C TYR A 152 -11.45 2.78 -6.45
N THR A 153 -12.32 1.83 -6.13
CA THR A 153 -12.15 0.41 -6.47
C THR A 153 -12.23 0.21 -7.98
N ALA A 154 -13.20 0.84 -8.65
CA ALA A 154 -13.34 0.77 -10.10
C ALA A 154 -12.11 1.33 -10.84
N ILE A 155 -11.63 2.50 -10.42
CA ILE A 155 -10.43 3.13 -11.01
C ILE A 155 -9.18 2.28 -10.75
N SER A 156 -9.02 1.78 -9.52
CA SER A 156 -7.90 0.90 -9.16
C SER A 156 -7.92 -0.40 -9.98
N PHE A 157 -9.09 -1.01 -10.13
CA PHE A 157 -9.28 -2.21 -10.95
C PHE A 157 -8.97 -1.95 -12.43
N ALA A 158 -9.49 -0.86 -13.01
CA ALA A 158 -9.24 -0.52 -14.40
C ALA A 158 -7.75 -0.27 -14.68
N THR A 159 -7.08 0.51 -13.82
CA THR A 159 -5.67 0.87 -14.01
C THR A 159 -4.73 -0.31 -13.75
N LEU A 160 -4.91 -1.04 -12.64
CA LEU A 160 -4.09 -2.22 -12.33
C LEU A 160 -4.37 -3.37 -13.31
N GLY A 161 -5.64 -3.61 -13.64
CA GLY A 161 -6.04 -4.61 -14.62
C GLY A 161 -5.45 -4.33 -15.99
N SER A 162 -5.42 -3.06 -16.43
CA SER A 162 -4.77 -2.67 -17.69
C SER A 162 -3.26 -2.87 -17.65
N ALA A 163 -2.60 -2.57 -16.53
CA ALA A 163 -1.17 -2.82 -16.34
C ALA A 163 -0.87 -4.33 -16.43
N PHE A 164 -1.69 -5.15 -15.78
CA PHE A 164 -1.54 -6.59 -15.77
C PHE A 164 -1.80 -7.20 -17.15
N LEU A 165 -2.84 -6.78 -17.87
CA LEU A 165 -3.11 -7.23 -19.22
C LEU A 165 -1.96 -6.88 -20.19
N ALA A 166 -1.41 -5.67 -20.08
CA ALA A 166 -0.23 -5.28 -20.86
C ALA A 166 1.00 -6.14 -20.51
N TYR A 167 1.15 -6.52 -19.24
CA TYR A 167 2.19 -7.44 -18.81
C TYR A 167 1.99 -8.84 -19.41
N LEU A 168 0.78 -9.40 -19.37
CA LEU A 168 0.49 -10.71 -19.98
C LEU A 168 0.71 -10.71 -21.50
N GLU A 169 0.30 -9.65 -22.21
CA GLU A 169 0.57 -9.46 -23.64
C GLU A 169 2.08 -9.48 -23.93
N SER A 170 2.89 -8.89 -23.04
CA SER A 170 4.33 -8.89 -23.18
C SER A 170 4.95 -10.29 -23.04
N LEU A 171 4.40 -11.13 -22.16
CA LEU A 171 4.88 -12.50 -21.97
C LEU A 171 4.68 -13.36 -23.22
N GLN A 172 3.59 -13.14 -23.96
CA GLN A 172 3.32 -13.84 -25.22
C GLN A 172 4.29 -13.47 -26.34
N GLN A 173 4.84 -12.24 -26.31
CA GLN A 173 5.79 -11.78 -27.34
C GLN A 173 7.19 -12.32 -27.10
N GLN A 174 7.59 -12.46 -25.85
CA GLN A 174 8.87 -13.01 -25.45
C GLN A 174 8.63 -13.84 -24.18
N PRO A 175 8.75 -15.17 -24.21
CA PRO A 175 8.50 -15.96 -23.02
C PRO A 175 9.52 -15.64 -21.91
N PRO A 176 9.19 -15.90 -20.64
CA PRO A 176 10.13 -15.77 -19.53
C PRO A 176 11.39 -16.59 -19.80
N MET A 177 12.56 -16.02 -19.49
CA MET A 177 13.77 -16.83 -19.44
C MET A 177 13.71 -17.68 -18.18
N ASN A 178 13.79 -19.00 -18.34
CA ASN A 178 13.80 -19.91 -17.19
C ASN A 178 15.08 -19.67 -16.37
N HIS A 179 14.96 -18.93 -15.28
CA HIS A 179 16.00 -18.80 -14.28
C HIS A 179 15.66 -19.71 -13.13
N ASP A 180 16.51 -20.72 -12.94
CA ASP A 180 16.45 -21.63 -11.81
C ASP A 180 16.83 -20.85 -10.53
N SER A 181 15.87 -20.14 -9.95
CA SER A 181 16.11 -19.28 -8.78
C SER A 181 15.13 -19.59 -7.66
N THR A 182 15.33 -20.77 -7.07
CA THR A 182 14.65 -21.22 -5.84
C THR A 182 14.71 -20.15 -4.73
N TRP A 183 15.78 -19.35 -4.68
CA TRP A 183 15.93 -18.29 -3.68
C TRP A 183 14.86 -17.18 -3.77
N PHE A 184 14.52 -16.72 -4.98
CA PHE A 184 13.50 -15.69 -5.14
C PHE A 184 12.10 -16.21 -4.80
N VAL A 185 11.83 -17.50 -5.06
CA VAL A 185 10.59 -18.15 -4.62
C VAL A 185 10.47 -18.11 -3.09
N TRP A 186 11.57 -18.38 -2.36
CA TRP A 186 11.57 -18.32 -0.90
C TRP A 186 11.40 -16.89 -0.36
N ILE A 187 12.00 -15.87 -0.98
CA ILE A 187 11.77 -14.46 -0.61
C ILE A 187 10.30 -14.08 -0.81
N ALA A 188 9.71 -14.43 -1.95
CA ALA A 188 8.31 -14.18 -2.23
C ALA A 188 7.39 -14.93 -1.24
N THR A 189 7.73 -16.18 -0.93
CA THR A 189 7.03 -17.01 0.08
C THR A 189 7.06 -16.36 1.46
N ALA A 190 8.23 -15.91 1.92
CA ALA A 190 8.36 -15.24 3.21
C ALA A 190 7.53 -13.94 3.25
N SER A 191 7.49 -13.20 2.14
CA SER A 191 6.65 -12.01 2.00
C SER A 191 5.16 -12.34 2.14
N TRP A 192 4.67 -13.37 1.45
CA TRP A 192 3.31 -13.89 1.63
C TRP A 192 3.02 -14.28 3.07
N ALA A 193 3.96 -14.98 3.72
CA ALA A 193 3.80 -15.41 5.09
C ALA A 193 3.59 -14.24 6.05
N VAL A 194 4.38 -13.17 5.89
CA VAL A 194 4.25 -11.94 6.68
C VAL A 194 2.90 -11.25 6.40
N SER A 195 2.49 -11.11 5.14
CA SER A 195 1.19 -10.52 4.80
C SER A 195 0.02 -11.32 5.37
N ILE A 196 0.04 -12.66 5.27
CA ILE A 196 -1.00 -13.54 5.84
C ILE A 196 -1.02 -13.43 7.37
N ALA A 197 0.14 -13.50 8.03
CA ALA A 197 0.23 -13.34 9.48
C ALA A 197 -0.31 -11.97 9.94
N SER A 198 -0.08 -10.91 9.14
CA SER A 198 -0.57 -9.57 9.46
C SER A 198 -2.10 -9.45 9.42
N LEU A 199 -2.83 -10.34 8.73
CA LEU A 199 -4.30 -10.37 8.73
C LEU A 199 -4.86 -10.74 10.11
N PHE A 200 -4.07 -11.46 10.92
CA PHE A 200 -4.40 -11.82 12.30
C PHE A 200 -3.86 -10.80 13.32
N ASN A 201 -3.24 -9.71 12.85
CA ASN A 201 -2.69 -8.68 13.72
C ASN A 201 -3.64 -7.47 13.83
N PRO A 202 -4.03 -7.06 15.04
CA PRO A 202 -4.74 -5.80 15.22
C PRO A 202 -3.85 -4.64 14.75
N SER A 203 -4.37 -3.78 13.88
CA SER A 203 -3.63 -2.61 13.37
C SER A 203 -4.61 -1.50 13.04
N PRO A 204 -4.26 -0.22 13.33
CA PRO A 204 -5.13 0.91 13.03
C PRO A 204 -5.23 1.17 11.53
N LEU A 205 -4.26 0.63 10.77
CA LEU A 205 -4.17 0.70 9.32
C LEU A 205 -4.79 -0.54 8.64
N SER A 206 -5.21 -1.53 9.42
CA SER A 206 -5.91 -2.71 8.91
C SER A 206 -7.42 -2.48 8.83
N LEU A 207 -8.03 -3.00 7.77
CA LEU A 207 -9.48 -3.03 7.60
C LEU A 207 -10.15 -4.13 8.43
N VAL A 208 -9.37 -5.07 8.96
CA VAL A 208 -9.91 -6.22 9.70
C VAL A 208 -10.42 -5.76 11.07
N PRO A 209 -11.71 -5.95 11.41
CA PRO A 209 -12.23 -5.67 12.75
C PRO A 209 -11.55 -6.56 13.78
N VAL A 210 -11.32 -6.03 14.98
CA VAL A 210 -10.74 -6.79 16.08
C VAL A 210 -11.85 -7.24 17.02
N PHE A 211 -11.79 -8.51 17.38
CA PHE A 211 -12.83 -9.22 18.11
C PHE A 211 -12.22 -9.89 19.34
N VAL A 212 -12.84 -9.72 20.51
CA VAL A 212 -12.35 -10.25 21.79
C VAL A 212 -13.41 -11.20 22.36
N GLY A 213 -12.96 -12.35 22.86
CA GLY A 213 -13.80 -13.33 23.55
C GLY A 213 -14.12 -12.95 25.00
N GLU A 214 -15.17 -13.56 25.53
CA GLU A 214 -15.88 -13.27 26.80
C GLU A 214 -15.01 -13.17 28.09
N GLY A 215 -13.75 -13.61 28.06
CA GLY A 215 -12.87 -13.62 29.24
C GLY A 215 -12.19 -12.29 29.61
N GLN A 216 -12.37 -11.21 28.85
CA GLN A 216 -11.69 -9.91 29.10
C GLN A 216 -12.62 -8.71 29.28
N SER A 217 -13.93 -8.84 29.08
CA SER A 217 -14.86 -7.72 29.23
C SER A 217 -15.40 -7.63 30.66
N ASN A 218 -14.79 -6.79 31.50
CA ASN A 218 -15.28 -6.45 32.85
C ASN A 218 -16.61 -5.64 32.86
N MET A 219 -17.34 -5.59 31.75
CA MET A 219 -18.65 -4.93 31.68
C MET A 219 -19.77 -5.96 31.90
N LYS A 220 -20.28 -5.97 33.13
CA LYS A 220 -21.58 -6.53 33.47
C LYS A 220 -22.66 -5.75 32.73
N ASN A 221 -23.09 -6.17 31.54
CA ASN A 221 -24.43 -5.94 31.02
C ASN A 221 -24.68 -6.84 29.81
N GLU A 222 -25.60 -7.78 30.04
CA GLU A 222 -26.51 -8.50 29.14
C GLU A 222 -26.02 -9.09 27.81
N ALA A 223 -26.15 -10.43 27.78
CA ALA A 223 -26.51 -11.34 26.69
C ALA A 223 -26.36 -10.86 25.23
N SER A 224 -25.64 -11.71 24.49
CA SER A 224 -25.75 -11.94 23.03
C SER A 224 -24.65 -11.36 22.13
N SER A 225 -23.38 -11.53 22.50
CA SER A 225 -22.40 -12.02 21.51
C SER A 225 -21.22 -12.69 22.20
N LEU A 226 -20.92 -13.94 21.84
CA LEU A 226 -19.71 -14.66 22.29
C LEU A 226 -18.39 -13.94 21.88
N ILE A 227 -18.51 -12.91 21.05
CA ILE A 227 -17.43 -12.16 20.42
C ILE A 227 -17.83 -10.68 20.40
N ALA A 228 -17.08 -9.82 21.09
CA ALA A 228 -17.30 -8.37 21.09
C ALA A 228 -16.24 -7.64 20.25
N ARG A 229 -16.65 -6.67 19.42
CA ARG A 229 -15.72 -5.84 18.65
C ARG A 229 -14.98 -4.87 19.58
N ASN A 230 -13.65 -4.87 19.56
CA ASN A 230 -12.81 -3.97 20.34
C ASN A 230 -11.73 -3.32 19.46
N ASP A 231 -12.10 -2.22 18.78
CA ASP A 231 -11.15 -1.50 17.94
C ASP A 231 -10.12 -0.68 18.73
N ALA A 232 -10.26 -0.51 20.05
CA ALA A 232 -9.29 0.21 20.85
C ALA A 232 -7.91 -0.49 20.87
N GLN A 233 -7.89 -1.82 20.72
CA GLN A 233 -6.64 -2.59 20.60
C GLN A 233 -5.83 -2.20 19.36
N LYS A 234 -6.47 -1.69 18.31
CA LYS A 234 -5.80 -1.22 17.10
C LYS A 234 -4.95 0.04 17.35
N LEU A 235 -5.16 0.75 18.45
CA LEU A 235 -4.40 1.95 18.78
C LEU A 235 -3.05 1.63 19.44
N GLN A 236 -2.77 0.37 19.73
CA GLN A 236 -1.54 -0.05 20.41
C GLN A 236 -0.63 -0.83 19.46
N ALA A 237 0.67 -0.57 19.53
CA ALA A 237 1.68 -1.35 18.83
C ALA A 237 1.74 -2.76 19.43
N THR A 238 1.26 -3.76 18.69
CA THR A 238 1.20 -5.17 19.12
C THR A 238 1.52 -6.11 17.96
N GLY A 239 2.14 -7.25 18.31
CA GLY A 239 2.49 -8.31 17.37
C GLY A 239 3.33 -7.81 16.19
N MET A 240 2.87 -8.07 14.97
CA MET A 240 3.54 -7.71 13.71
C MET A 240 3.79 -6.20 13.56
N THR A 241 2.94 -5.34 14.15
CA THR A 241 3.13 -3.88 14.07
C THR A 241 4.35 -3.39 14.85
N ARG A 242 4.89 -4.20 15.78
CA ARG A 242 6.18 -3.90 16.43
C ARG A 242 7.38 -4.05 15.50
N ILE A 243 7.26 -4.85 14.44
CA ILE A 243 8.31 -5.03 13.43
C ILE A 243 8.29 -3.85 12.47
N THR A 244 7.13 -3.57 11.86
CA THR A 244 6.90 -2.41 11.00
C THR A 244 5.45 -1.96 11.16
N ARG A 245 5.20 -0.66 11.03
CA ARG A 245 3.85 -0.08 11.06
C ARG A 245 2.96 -0.61 9.94
N HIS A 246 3.55 -1.07 8.84
CA HIS A 246 2.87 -1.49 7.61
C HIS A 246 3.05 -2.99 7.30
N PRO A 247 2.75 -3.91 8.23
CA PRO A 247 3.12 -5.32 8.08
C PRO A 247 2.33 -6.04 6.98
N LEU A 248 1.20 -5.48 6.54
CA LEU A 248 0.38 -6.05 5.48
C LEU A 248 0.91 -5.72 4.08
N ILE A 249 1.25 -4.46 3.84
CA ILE A 249 1.52 -3.95 2.49
C ILE A 249 3.02 -3.84 2.20
N LEU A 250 3.87 -3.61 3.21
CA LEU A 250 5.31 -3.49 2.99
C LEU A 250 5.98 -4.79 2.50
N PRO A 251 5.50 -6.01 2.82
CA PRO A 251 6.00 -7.25 2.21
C PRO A 251 5.80 -7.32 0.68
N VAL A 252 4.92 -6.50 0.10
CA VAL A 252 4.79 -6.39 -1.37
C VAL A 252 6.10 -5.94 -2.02
N VAL A 253 6.96 -5.21 -1.30
CA VAL A 253 8.26 -4.76 -1.80
C VAL A 253 9.19 -5.94 -2.11
N PRO A 254 9.60 -6.77 -1.13
CA PRO A 254 10.42 -7.95 -1.42
C PRO A 254 9.69 -8.95 -2.31
N TRP A 255 8.36 -9.11 -2.21
CA TRP A 255 7.59 -9.97 -3.10
C TRP A 255 7.66 -9.53 -4.56
N GLY A 256 7.44 -8.25 -4.85
CA GLY A 256 7.43 -7.71 -6.21
C GLY A 256 8.80 -7.83 -6.86
N LEU A 257 9.87 -7.47 -6.13
CA LEU A 257 11.24 -7.59 -6.63
C LEU A 257 11.64 -9.06 -6.85
N ALA A 258 11.32 -9.95 -5.91
CA ALA A 258 11.61 -11.37 -6.07
C ALA A 258 10.82 -12.00 -7.22
N THR A 259 9.54 -11.63 -7.38
CA THR A 259 8.71 -12.13 -8.49
C THR A 259 9.21 -11.61 -9.83
N ALA A 260 9.65 -10.34 -9.92
CA ALA A 260 10.27 -9.82 -11.12
C ALA A 260 11.50 -10.64 -11.53
N MET A 261 12.35 -10.99 -10.56
CA MET A 261 13.54 -11.80 -10.80
C MET A 261 13.20 -13.25 -11.16
N SER A 262 12.19 -13.84 -10.53
CA SER A 262 11.68 -15.19 -10.87
C SER A 262 11.12 -15.26 -12.30
N MET A 263 10.59 -14.17 -12.84
CA MET A 263 10.08 -14.08 -14.22
C MET A 263 11.16 -13.79 -15.26
N GLY A 264 12.43 -13.72 -14.83
CA GLY A 264 13.59 -13.53 -15.71
C GLY A 264 14.23 -12.16 -15.63
N GLY A 265 13.72 -11.26 -14.77
CA GLY A 265 14.36 -9.98 -14.46
C GLY A 265 14.45 -9.03 -15.66
N GLN A 266 13.54 -9.14 -16.62
CA GLN A 266 13.50 -8.27 -17.79
C GLN A 266 12.86 -6.92 -17.42
N THR A 267 13.03 -5.92 -18.28
CA THR A 267 12.53 -4.56 -18.04
C THR A 267 11.03 -4.55 -17.71
N ARG A 268 10.21 -5.26 -18.49
CA ARG A 268 8.77 -5.46 -18.24
C ARG A 268 8.44 -6.00 -16.84
N ASP A 269 9.24 -6.93 -16.31
CA ASP A 269 9.00 -7.58 -15.02
C ASP A 269 9.18 -6.57 -13.89
N PHE A 270 10.24 -5.75 -14.00
CA PHE A 270 10.47 -4.64 -13.08
C PHE A 270 9.50 -3.49 -13.26
N LEU A 271 9.07 -3.18 -14.48
CA LEU A 271 8.07 -2.14 -14.71
C LEU A 271 6.73 -2.49 -14.05
N PHE A 272 6.32 -3.76 -14.11
CA PHE A 272 5.09 -4.21 -13.45
C PHE A 272 5.32 -4.47 -11.96
N PHE A 273 6.06 -5.51 -11.58
CA PHE A 273 6.19 -5.92 -10.17
C PHE A 273 7.06 -4.97 -9.35
N GLY A 274 8.13 -4.44 -9.94
CA GLY A 274 8.93 -3.38 -9.32
C GLY A 274 8.13 -2.08 -9.18
N GLY A 275 7.28 -1.75 -10.15
CA GLY A 275 6.32 -0.67 -10.04
C GLY A 275 5.34 -0.85 -8.86
N LEU A 276 4.82 -2.07 -8.66
CA LEU A 276 3.99 -2.40 -7.49
C LEU A 276 4.78 -2.32 -6.17
N ALA A 277 6.04 -2.70 -6.15
CA ALA A 277 6.92 -2.52 -4.99
C ALA A 277 7.10 -1.03 -4.65
N MET A 278 7.37 -0.19 -5.66
CA MET A 278 7.48 1.26 -5.47
C MET A 278 6.16 1.87 -4.98
N TYR A 279 5.04 1.43 -5.55
CA TYR A 279 3.70 1.79 -5.09
C TYR A 279 3.51 1.45 -3.61
N ALA A 280 3.90 0.26 -3.15
CA ALA A 280 3.75 -0.13 -1.75
C ALA A 280 4.52 0.81 -0.81
N ILE A 281 5.76 1.17 -1.15
CA ILE A 281 6.57 2.12 -0.38
C ILE A 281 5.90 3.50 -0.33
N ALA A 282 5.56 4.05 -1.50
CA ALA A 282 4.98 5.39 -1.61
C ALA A 282 3.58 5.46 -0.98
N GLY A 283 2.79 4.39 -1.11
CA GLY A 283 1.47 4.25 -0.49
C GLY A 283 1.55 4.23 1.04
N CYS A 284 2.48 3.46 1.62
CA CYS A 284 2.73 3.49 3.07
C CYS A 284 3.11 4.89 3.54
N ALA A 285 4.03 5.55 2.83
CA ALA A 285 4.50 6.89 3.20
C ALA A 285 3.37 7.92 3.13
N ALA A 286 2.54 7.86 2.09
CA ALA A 286 1.36 8.72 1.96
C ALA A 286 0.32 8.46 3.07
N GLN A 287 0.12 7.20 3.48
CA GLN A 287 -0.74 6.87 4.61
C GLN A 287 -0.21 7.47 5.91
N ASP A 288 1.10 7.37 6.16
CA ASP A 288 1.73 7.96 7.35
C ASP A 288 1.57 9.48 7.38
N LEU A 289 1.80 10.16 6.25
CA LEU A 289 1.64 11.61 6.14
C LEU A 289 0.21 12.06 6.47
N ARG A 290 -0.80 11.29 6.08
CA ARG A 290 -2.21 11.60 6.39
C ARG A 290 -2.52 11.50 7.87
N VAL A 291 -1.97 10.49 8.54
CA VAL A 291 -2.13 10.34 9.99
C VAL A 291 -1.44 11.49 10.72
N ILE A 292 -0.23 11.86 10.31
CA ILE A 292 0.53 13.00 10.87
C ILE A 292 -0.23 14.33 10.68
N ARG A 293 -1.01 14.47 9.61
CA ARG A 293 -1.85 15.65 9.34
C ARG A 293 -3.22 15.60 10.02
N GLU A 294 -3.47 14.60 10.86
CA GLU A 294 -4.76 14.40 11.55
C GLU A 294 -5.96 14.31 10.60
N GLU A 295 -5.74 13.91 9.35
CA GLU A 295 -6.80 13.78 8.34
C GLU A 295 -7.68 12.53 8.58
N GLY A 296 -7.32 11.71 9.57
CA GLY A 296 -7.98 10.48 9.97
C GLY A 296 -7.38 9.22 9.34
N SER A 297 -7.52 8.08 10.03
CA SER A 297 -7.03 6.79 9.56
C SER A 297 -7.81 6.24 8.36
N VAL A 298 -7.18 5.31 7.65
CA VAL A 298 -7.83 4.54 6.60
C VAL A 298 -8.63 3.41 7.25
N GLY A 299 -9.96 3.48 7.14
CA GLY A 299 -10.84 2.33 7.36
C GLY A 299 -11.35 2.11 8.78
N THR A 300 -10.80 2.77 9.79
CA THR A 300 -11.27 2.68 11.18
C THR A 300 -11.79 4.04 11.66
N VAL A 301 -13.05 4.06 12.10
CA VAL A 301 -13.63 5.19 12.81
C VAL A 301 -13.26 5.00 14.27
N PHE A 302 -12.31 5.79 14.77
CA PHE A 302 -11.97 5.76 16.19
C PHE A 302 -12.96 6.57 17.00
N ALA A 303 -13.09 6.22 18.28
CA ALA A 303 -13.88 7.01 19.22
C ALA A 303 -13.39 8.47 19.25
N PRO A 304 -14.28 9.45 19.47
CA PRO A 304 -13.89 10.85 19.62
C PRO A 304 -12.77 11.02 20.65
N GLY A 305 -11.67 11.68 20.28
CA GLY A 305 -10.51 11.92 21.15
C GLY A 305 -9.41 10.85 21.12
N ALA A 306 -9.62 9.72 20.42
CA ALA A 306 -8.56 8.73 20.24
C ALA A 306 -7.51 9.21 19.23
N THR A 307 -6.24 9.21 19.63
CA THR A 307 -5.12 9.65 18.79
C THR A 307 -4.27 8.46 18.34
N LEU A 308 -3.77 8.51 17.10
CA LEU A 308 -2.78 7.54 16.60
C LEU A 308 -1.34 7.87 16.99
N GLN A 309 -1.13 8.94 17.75
CA GLN A 309 0.21 9.44 18.06
C GLN A 309 1.05 8.40 18.79
N ASP A 310 0.52 7.78 19.86
CA ASP A 310 1.21 6.74 20.62
C ASP A 310 1.60 5.54 19.73
N PHE A 311 0.69 5.11 18.85
CA PHE A 311 0.98 4.04 17.89
C PHE A 311 2.13 4.42 16.96
N PHE A 312 2.17 5.65 16.46
CA PHE A 312 3.23 6.12 15.58
C PHE A 312 4.56 6.27 16.32
N ASP A 313 4.50 6.74 17.57
CA ASP A 313 5.66 6.90 18.44
C ASP A 313 6.26 5.56 18.85
N ASP A 314 5.48 4.48 18.87
CA ASP A 314 5.94 3.13 19.21
C ASP A 314 6.38 2.29 18.02
N THR A 315 6.05 2.70 16.78
CA THR A 315 6.29 1.90 15.57
C THR A 315 7.22 2.60 14.58
N SER A 316 7.75 1.86 13.60
CA SER A 316 8.57 2.43 12.53
C SER A 316 8.04 2.01 11.17
N PHE A 317 8.27 2.87 10.17
CA PHE A 317 8.04 2.52 8.78
C PHE A 317 8.95 1.36 8.35
N LEU A 318 10.25 1.45 8.67
CA LEU A 318 11.23 0.44 8.31
C LEU A 318 11.09 -0.80 9.21
N PRO A 319 11.17 -2.02 8.66
CA PRO A 319 11.22 -3.24 9.46
C PRO A 319 12.33 -3.18 10.50
N PHE A 320 11.98 -3.49 11.75
CA PHE A 320 12.83 -3.42 12.94
C PHE A 320 13.38 -2.03 13.27
N GLY A 321 12.98 -0.96 12.56
CA GLY A 321 13.48 0.39 12.85
C GLY A 321 13.18 0.83 14.29
N ALA A 322 11.99 0.50 14.82
CA ALA A 322 11.64 0.83 16.20
C ALA A 322 12.43 0.01 17.24
N VAL A 323 12.91 -1.18 16.87
CA VAL A 323 13.80 -1.99 17.71
C VAL A 323 15.20 -1.38 17.73
N LEU A 324 15.71 -0.96 16.57
CA LEU A 324 16.99 -0.26 16.46
C LEU A 324 16.99 1.07 17.24
N ASP A 325 15.86 1.77 17.25
CA ASP A 325 15.67 3.00 18.04
C ASP A 325 15.49 2.75 19.55
N GLY A 326 15.40 1.50 19.99
CA GLY A 326 15.14 1.13 21.39
C GLY A 326 13.70 1.36 21.88
N ARG A 327 12.76 1.68 20.98
CA ARG A 327 11.33 1.87 21.27
C ARG A 327 10.59 0.54 21.41
N GLN A 328 11.10 -0.51 20.77
CA GLN A 328 10.60 -1.88 20.84
C GLN A 328 11.71 -2.86 21.21
N SER A 329 11.34 -4.08 21.62
CA SER A 329 12.29 -5.15 21.97
C SER A 329 11.98 -6.44 21.21
N LEU A 330 13.04 -7.18 20.87
CA LEU A 330 12.94 -8.49 20.20
C LEU A 330 12.21 -9.52 21.06
N SER A 331 12.34 -9.45 22.39
CA SER A 331 11.65 -10.35 23.30
C SER A 331 10.12 -10.19 23.20
N ARG A 332 9.61 -8.95 23.15
CA ARG A 332 8.17 -8.70 22.96
C ARG A 332 7.67 -9.17 21.60
N ILE A 333 8.47 -8.93 20.55
CA ILE A 333 8.15 -9.43 19.20
C ILE A 333 8.03 -10.95 19.24
N ALA A 334 8.97 -11.64 19.88
CA ALA A 334 8.96 -13.09 19.98
C ALA A 334 7.75 -13.66 20.75
N THR A 335 7.20 -12.92 21.71
CA THR A 335 6.02 -13.37 22.47
C THR A 335 4.68 -13.03 21.80
N GLU A 336 4.62 -11.95 21.03
CA GLU A 336 3.35 -11.43 20.49
C GLU A 336 3.12 -11.76 19.01
N VAL A 337 4.16 -12.04 18.24
CA VAL A 337 4.01 -12.41 16.83
C VAL A 337 3.20 -13.71 16.74
N PRO A 338 2.16 -13.78 15.90
CA PRO A 338 1.38 -14.99 15.71
C PRO A 338 2.18 -16.01 14.89
N TRP A 339 3.13 -16.71 15.53
CA TRP A 339 4.05 -17.65 14.88
C TRP A 339 3.32 -18.77 14.13
N TRP A 340 2.18 -19.22 14.64
CA TRP A 340 1.34 -20.20 13.96
C TRP A 340 0.81 -19.66 12.61
N ALA A 341 0.41 -18.39 12.56
CA ALA A 341 -0.10 -17.75 11.35
C ALA A 341 1.03 -17.50 10.35
N LEU A 342 2.24 -17.22 10.84
CA LEU A 342 3.44 -17.12 10.02
C LEU A 342 3.80 -18.49 9.42
N GLY A 343 3.77 -19.57 10.22
CA GLY A 343 3.98 -20.94 9.73
C GLY A 343 2.94 -21.37 8.68
N LEU A 344 1.65 -21.11 8.93
CA LEU A 344 0.58 -21.31 7.93
C LEU A 344 0.83 -20.48 6.68
N GLY A 345 1.23 -19.21 6.87
CA GLY A 345 1.53 -18.28 5.81
C GLY A 345 2.69 -18.73 4.92
N VAL A 346 3.70 -19.43 5.46
CA VAL A 346 4.77 -20.04 4.64
C VAL A 346 4.21 -21.13 3.74
N VAL A 347 3.40 -22.04 4.28
CA VAL A 347 2.81 -23.14 3.48
C VAL A 347 1.90 -22.60 2.38
N VAL A 348 0.97 -21.71 2.74
CA VAL A 348 0.03 -21.11 1.79
C VAL A 348 0.77 -20.23 0.78
N GLY A 349 1.68 -19.38 1.26
CA GLY A 349 2.47 -18.47 0.42
C GLY A 349 3.34 -19.20 -0.60
N TYR A 350 3.95 -20.32 -0.22
CA TYR A 350 4.74 -21.15 -1.14
C TYR A 350 3.87 -21.68 -2.28
N ASN A 351 2.71 -22.25 -1.94
CA ASN A 351 1.77 -22.78 -2.93
C ASN A 351 1.23 -21.66 -3.83
N LEU A 352 0.84 -20.51 -3.27
CA LEU A 352 0.39 -19.36 -4.05
C LEU A 352 1.47 -18.88 -5.01
N GLN A 353 2.73 -18.82 -4.57
CA GLN A 353 3.83 -18.39 -5.42
C GLN A 353 4.09 -19.38 -6.56
N LEU A 354 4.07 -20.68 -6.29
CA LEU A 354 4.24 -21.70 -7.35
C LEU A 354 3.10 -21.65 -8.37
N VAL A 355 1.85 -21.57 -7.90
CA VAL A 355 0.67 -21.46 -8.78
C VAL A 355 0.73 -20.20 -9.61
N LEU A 356 1.14 -19.07 -9.03
CA LEU A 356 1.31 -17.80 -9.75
C LEU A 356 2.35 -17.92 -10.86
N LEU A 357 3.54 -18.45 -10.55
CA LEU A 357 4.63 -18.58 -11.52
C LEU A 357 4.27 -19.58 -12.63
N ASP A 358 3.74 -20.75 -12.28
CA ASP A 358 3.28 -21.74 -13.26
C ASP A 358 2.18 -21.17 -14.17
N TRP A 359 1.21 -20.43 -13.61
CA TRP A 359 0.17 -19.79 -14.40
C TRP A 359 0.73 -18.71 -15.34
N LEU A 360 1.64 -17.85 -14.86
CA LEU A 360 2.28 -16.83 -15.68
C LEU A 360 3.10 -17.45 -16.82
N LEU A 361 3.82 -18.54 -16.54
CA LEU A 361 4.62 -19.29 -17.52
C LEU A 361 3.78 -20.03 -18.57
N ARG A 362 2.51 -20.34 -18.28
CA ARG A 362 1.59 -20.99 -19.24
C ARG A 362 0.83 -20.01 -20.10
N VAL A 363 0.55 -18.81 -19.58
CA VAL A 363 -0.21 -17.77 -20.30
C VAL A 363 0.69 -16.95 -21.22
N GLY A 364 1.96 -16.78 -20.85
CA GLY A 364 3.02 -16.28 -21.72
C GLY A 364 3.49 -17.34 -22.67
#